data_AF-A0A0G0S2W3-F1
#
_entry.id   AF-A0A0G0S2W3-F1
#
_cell.length_a   1.000
_cell.length_b   1.000
_cell.length_c   1.000
_cell.angle_alpha   90.00
_cell.angle_beta   90.00
_cell.angle_gamma   90.00
#
_symmetry.space_group_name_H-M   'P 1'
#
loop_
_entity.id
_entity.type
_entity.pdbx_description
1 polymer ?
#
loop_
_entity_poly.entity_id
_entity_poly.type
_entity_poly.pdbx_seq_one_letter_code
_entity_poly.pdbx_strand_id
1 'polypeptide(L)' 'MDKKNKLKELKEKLAHYEEKLAREMIGYRGVKHESAVSEIKHDKVMVLRDVVNNLKEEIHNLEKT' A
#
# COMPACT_ATOMS: atom_id res chain seq x y z
N MET A 1 -18.41 7.07 -14.32
CA MET A 1 -16.96 7.31 -14.45
C MET A 1 -16.44 6.35 -15.50
N ASP A 2 -15.69 6.83 -16.50
CA ASP A 2 -15.18 5.98 -17.57
C ASP A 2 -14.18 4.96 -17.03
N LYS A 3 -14.20 3.71 -17.52
CA LYS A 3 -13.31 2.62 -17.04
C LYS A 3 -11.85 3.02 -17.14
N LYS A 4 -11.46 3.74 -18.20
CA LYS A 4 -10.10 4.23 -18.39
C LYS A 4 -9.71 5.26 -17.33
N ASN A 5 -10.64 6.15 -16.97
CA ASN A 5 -10.41 7.17 -15.95
C ASN A 5 -10.24 6.52 -14.57
N LYS A 6 -11.13 5.59 -14.23
CA LYS A 6 -11.04 4.83 -12.96
C LYS A 6 -9.73 4.05 -12.86
N LEU A 7 -9.30 3.40 -13.95
CA LEU A 7 -8.03 2.67 -13.99
C LEU A 7 -6.83 3.59 -13.77
N LYS A 8 -6.84 4.77 -14.41
CA LYS A 8 -5.80 5.78 -14.24
C LYS A 8 -5.73 6.24 -12.78
N GLU A 9 -6.85 6.59 -12.18
CA GLU A 9 -6.91 7.03 -10.78
C GLU A 9 -6.41 5.96 -9.81
N LEU A 10 -6.75 4.69 -10.05
CA LEU A 10 -6.24 3.59 -9.22
C LEU A 10 -4.74 3.40 -9.36
N LYS A 11 -4.18 3.52 -10.58
CA LYS A 11 -2.73 3.44 -10.81
C LYS A 11 -1.99 4.62 -10.15
N GLU A 12 -2.56 5.82 -10.19
CA GLU A 12 -2.01 7.00 -9.49
C GLU A 12 -2.03 6.81 -7.97
N LYS A 13 -3.14 6.31 -7.42
CA LYS A 13 -3.23 5.97 -5.99
C LYS A 13 -2.25 4.87 -5.60
N LEU A 14 -2.12 3.84 -6.43
CA LEU A 14 -1.19 2.74 -6.20
C LEU A 14 0.24 3.28 -6.09
N ALA A 15 0.68 4.09 -7.06
CA ALA A 15 2.01 4.70 -7.04
C ALA A 15 2.25 5.53 -5.78
N HIS A 16 1.26 6.32 -5.36
CA HIS A 16 1.35 7.12 -4.13
C HIS A 16 1.56 6.25 -2.88
N TYR A 17 0.78 5.18 -2.72
CA TYR A 17 0.89 4.30 -1.56
C TYR A 17 2.12 3.39 -1.61
N GLU A 18 2.55 2.95 -2.79
CA GLU A 18 3.81 2.22 -2.97
C GLU A 18 5.02 3.08 -2.57
N GLU A 19 5.06 4.35 -2.97
CA GLU A 19 6.11 5.27 -2.55
C GLU A 19 6.10 5.48 -1.02
N LYS A 20 4.91 5.66 -0.44
CA LYS A 20 4.76 5.82 1.01
C LYS A 20 5.21 4.56 1.75
N LEU A 21 4.83 3.37 1.28
CA LEU A 21 5.27 2.10 1.83
C LEU A 21 6.80 1.97 1.74
N ALA A 22 7.40 2.29 0.60
CA ALA A 22 8.84 2.22 0.41
C ALA A 22 9.59 3.10 1.44
N ARG A 23 9.10 4.32 1.71
CA ARG A 23 9.68 5.21 2.73
C ARG A 23 9.58 4.61 4.13
N GLU A 24 8.43 4.06 4.51
CA GLU A 24 8.26 3.45 5.84
C GLU A 24 9.08 2.17 6.01
N MET A 25 9.32 1.45 4.92
CA MET A 25 10.17 0.25 4.91
C MET A 25 11.66 0.58 5.09
N ILE A 26 12.10 1.84 4.92
CA ILE A 26 13.49 2.22 5.18
C ILE A 26 13.83 1.97 6.67
N GLY A 27 14.83 1.11 6.87
CA GLY A 27 15.30 0.71 8.20
C GLY A 27 14.29 -0.14 9.00
N TYR A 28 13.17 -0.54 8.41
CA TYR A 28 12.22 -1.46 9.01
C TYR A 28 12.72 -2.90 8.87
N ARG A 29 12.84 -3.63 9.98
CA ARG A 29 13.37 -5.01 10.02
C ARG A 29 12.41 -6.01 10.68
N GLY A 30 11.15 -5.63 10.81
CA GLY A 30 10.17 -6.37 11.62
C GLY A 30 9.77 -5.60 12.88
N VAL A 31 8.83 -6.20 13.61
CA VAL A 31 8.32 -5.67 14.89
C VAL A 31 9.26 -6.05 16.04
N LYS A 32 9.51 -5.11 16.94
CA LYS A 32 10.10 -5.36 18.26
C LYS A 32 9.02 -5.14 19.30
N HIS A 33 8.50 -6.22 19.88
CA HIS A 33 7.37 -6.20 20.80
C HIS A 33 7.63 -5.48 22.14
N GLU A 34 8.89 -5.18 22.44
CA GLU A 34 9.27 -4.42 23.64
C GLU A 34 9.34 -2.90 23.39
N SER A 35 8.97 -2.45 22.20
CA SER A 35 9.05 -1.04 21.81
C SER A 35 7.77 -0.59 21.12
N ALA A 36 6.97 0.22 21.82
CA ALA A 36 5.77 0.83 21.27
C ALA A 36 6.01 1.55 19.94
N VAL A 37 7.17 2.22 19.79
CA VAL A 37 7.56 2.88 18.53
C VAL A 37 7.73 1.87 17.40
N SER A 38 8.29 0.69 17.69
CA SER A 38 8.45 -0.37 16.70
C SER A 38 7.13 -1.02 16.32
N GLU A 39 6.21 -1.19 17.27
CA GLU A 39 4.88 -1.75 17.02
C GLU A 39 4.03 -0.80 16.18
N ILE A 40 4.02 0.49 16.51
CA ILE A 40 3.35 1.51 15.69
C ILE A 40 3.91 1.53 14.26
N LYS A 41 5.25 1.43 14.11
CA LYS A 41 5.87 1.37 12.78
C LYS A 41 5.48 0.09 12.03
N HIS A 42 5.43 -1.05 12.72
CA HIS A 42 4.98 -2.31 12.15
C HIS A 42 3.54 -2.22 11.63
N ASP A 43 2.61 -1.78 12.47
CA ASP A 43 1.20 -1.65 12.10
C ASP A 43 1.02 -0.73 10.90
N LYS A 44 1.74 0.40 10.88
CA LYS A 44 1.71 1.32 9.76
C LYS A 44 2.20 0.67 8.46
N VAL A 45 3.28 -0.11 8.50
CA VAL A 45 3.77 -0.86 7.33
C VAL A 45 2.76 -1.91 6.89
N MET A 46 2.12 -2.62 7.82
CA MET A 46 1.12 -3.64 7.52
C MET A 46 -0.11 -3.04 6.84
N VAL A 47 -0.64 -1.93 7.37
CA VAL A 47 -1.77 -1.21 6.75
C VAL A 47 -1.42 -0.73 5.35
N LEU A 48 -0.23 -0.12 5.16
CA LEU A 48 0.18 0.35 3.84
C LEU A 48 0.33 -0.80 2.84
N ARG A 49 0.84 -1.94 3.29
CA ARG A 49 0.97 -3.14 2.46
C ARG A 49 -0.39 -3.68 2.04
N ASP A 50 -1.36 -3.72 2.97
CA ASP A 50 -2.73 -4.14 2.68
C ASP A 50 -3.40 -3.22 1.65
N VAL A 51 -3.28 -1.90 1.83
CA VAL A 51 -3.79 -0.90 0.87
C VAL A 51 -3.20 -1.12 -0.53
N VAL A 52 -1.88 -1.31 -0.63
CA VAL A 52 -1.21 -1.57 -1.92
C VAL A 52 -1.72 -2.86 -2.56
N ASN A 53 -1.87 -3.93 -1.77
CA ASN A 53 -2.37 -5.21 -2.28
C ASN A 53 -3.81 -5.11 -2.79
N ASN A 54 -4.69 -4.46 -2.04
CA ASN A 54 -6.09 -4.25 -2.45
C ASN A 54 -6.19 -3.41 -3.72
N LEU A 55 -5.36 -2.36 -3.86
CA LEU A 55 -5.31 -1.56 -5.08
C LEU A 55 -4.83 -2.36 -6.29
N LYS A 56 -3.81 -3.23 -6.11
CA LYS A 56 -3.33 -4.13 -7.16
C LYS A 56 -4.42 -5.11 -7.59
N GLU A 57 -5.16 -5.67 -6.64
CA GLU A 57 -6.27 -6.58 -6.92
C GLU A 57 -7.42 -5.87 -7.64
N GLU A 58 -7.81 -4.67 -7.21
CA GLU A 58 -8.86 -3.86 -7.88
C GLU A 58 -8.46 -3.54 -9.32
N ILE A 59 -7.20 -3.12 -9.56
CA ILE A 59 -6.68 -2.87 -10.90
C ILE A 59 -6.73 -4.13 -11.75
N HIS A 60 -6.24 -5.26 -11.23
CA HIS A 60 -6.22 -6.54 -11.95
C HIS A 60 -7.62 -7.00 -12.34
N ASN A 61 -8.59 -6.88 -11.44
CA ASN A 61 -9.98 -7.24 -11.70
C ASN A 61 -10.60 -6.32 -12.77
N LEU A 62 -10.28 -5.02 -12.74
CA LEU A 62 -10.72 -4.06 -13.75
C LEU A 62 -10.08 -4.30 -15.13
N GLU A 63 -8.82 -4.75 -15.18
CA GLU A 63 -8.13 -5.07 -16.44
C GLU A 63 -8.63 -6.36 -17.08
N LYS A 64 -9.16 -7.30 -16.27
CA LYS A 64 -9.75 -8.57 -16.73
C LYS A 64 -11.20 -8.48 -17.20
N THR A 65 -11.94 -7.51 -16.68
CA THR A 65 -13.31 -7.18 -17.14
C THR A 65 -13.23 -6.54 -18.53
#